data_AF-A0A735IPN5-F1
#
_entry.id   AF-A0A735IPN5-F1
#
_cell.length_a   1.000
_cell.length_b   1.000
_cell.length_c   1.000
_cell.angle_alpha   90.00
_cell.angle_beta   90.00
_cell.angle_gamma   90.00
#
_symmetry.space_group_name_H-M   'P 1'
#
loop_
_entity.id
_entity.type
_entity.pdbx_description
1 polymer ?
#
loop_
_entity_poly.entity_id
_entity_poly.type
_entity_poly.pdbx_seq_one_letter_code
_entity_poly.pdbx_strand_id
1 'polypeptide(L)'
;MLGWVITCHDDRAQDMLDRLERKNGPLAQCRAVNFWRGVSSNMLSRMMCDALHATDSGEGVIFLTDISGAAPYRVASLMSHKHSQCEVISGVSYSLIEEMLPLRESMSSSAFRDQIVALGAPDVTSLWHQQQKNPPFVLLHDLYEF
;
A
#
# COMPACT_ATOMS: atom_id res chain seq x y z
N MET A 1 6.82 -13.67 5.39
CA MET A 1 6.97 -12.26 5.78
C MET A 1 6.22 -11.40 4.77
N LEU A 2 5.49 -10.37 5.22
CA LEU A 2 4.75 -9.48 4.32
C LEU A 2 5.70 -8.70 3.40
N GLY A 3 5.47 -8.68 2.09
CA GLY A 3 6.23 -7.84 1.16
C GLY A 3 5.85 -6.37 1.31
N TRP A 4 6.80 -5.44 1.21
CA TRP A 4 6.52 -4.00 1.28
C TRP A 4 6.91 -3.30 -0.01
N VAL A 5 5.97 -2.53 -0.56
CA VAL A 5 6.22 -1.62 -1.68
C VAL A 5 5.91 -0.21 -1.22
N ILE A 6 6.95 0.57 -0.96
CA ILE A 6 6.84 1.98 -0.58
C ILE A 6 6.80 2.80 -1.86
N THR A 7 5.75 3.59 -2.06
CA THR A 7 5.65 4.46 -3.24
C THR A 7 5.12 5.84 -2.90
N CYS A 8 5.92 6.85 -3.22
CA CYS A 8 5.68 8.23 -2.84
C CYS A 8 6.07 9.16 -4.00
N HIS A 9 5.63 10.41 -3.91
CA HIS A 9 6.10 11.44 -4.83
C HIS A 9 7.57 11.78 -4.56
N ASP A 10 8.25 12.20 -5.63
CA ASP A 10 9.65 12.58 -5.62
C ASP A 10 10.54 11.43 -5.08
N ASP A 11 11.62 11.73 -4.37
CA ASP A 11 12.56 10.73 -3.85
C ASP A 11 12.17 10.16 -2.47
N ARG A 12 10.97 10.51 -1.98
CA ARG A 12 10.55 10.20 -0.61
C ARG A 12 10.50 8.70 -0.32
N ALA A 13 10.15 7.85 -1.28
CA ALA A 13 10.07 6.41 -1.04
C ALA A 13 11.46 5.81 -0.87
N GLN A 14 12.42 6.19 -1.73
CA GLN A 14 13.81 5.76 -1.60
C GLN A 14 14.44 6.28 -0.31
N ASP A 15 14.24 7.56 0.01
CA ASP A 15 14.74 8.15 1.26
C ASP A 15 14.22 7.42 2.50
N MET A 16 12.94 7.03 2.50
CA MET A 16 12.37 6.24 3.60
C MET A 16 13.03 4.87 3.71
N LEU A 17 13.19 4.15 2.58
CA LEU A 17 13.84 2.84 2.56
C LEU A 17 15.29 2.92 3.04
N ASP A 18 16.09 3.85 2.51
CA ASP A 18 17.49 4.03 2.87
C ASP A 18 17.65 4.35 4.36
N ARG A 19 16.75 5.16 4.93
CA ARG A 19 16.76 5.47 6.35
C ARG A 19 16.41 4.25 7.21
N LEU A 20 15.43 3.45 6.79
CA LEU A 20 15.06 2.23 7.50
C LEU A 20 16.22 1.21 7.46
N GLU A 21 16.86 1.03 6.31
CA GLU A 21 17.98 0.12 6.16
C GLU A 21 19.22 0.57 6.94
N ARG A 22 19.49 1.88 6.99
CA ARG A 22 20.60 2.42 7.78
C ARG A 22 20.47 2.09 9.27
N LYS A 23 19.24 2.03 9.79
CA LYS A 23 18.98 1.76 11.21
C LYS A 23 18.85 0.26 11.52
N ASN A 24 18.23 -0.51 10.63
CA ASN A 24 17.82 -1.89 10.90
C ASN A 24 18.63 -2.93 10.10
N GLY A 25 19.53 -2.49 9.21
CA GLY A 25 20.20 -3.34 8.24
C GLY A 25 19.37 -3.58 6.98
N PRO A 26 19.90 -4.35 6.01
CA PRO A 26 19.22 -4.60 4.73
C PRO A 26 17.82 -5.17 4.91
N LEU A 27 16.82 -4.60 4.23
CA LEU A 27 15.42 -5.01 4.37
C LEU A 27 15.02 -5.96 3.24
N ALA A 28 14.95 -7.25 3.55
CA ALA A 28 14.44 -8.26 2.61
C ALA A 28 12.99 -7.98 2.21
N GLN A 29 12.63 -8.28 0.96
CA GLN A 29 11.27 -8.12 0.39
C GLN A 29 10.68 -6.70 0.55
N CYS A 30 11.52 -5.67 0.66
CA CYS A 30 11.09 -4.28 0.71
C CYS A 30 11.62 -3.55 -0.52
N ARG A 31 10.76 -2.79 -1.22
CA ARG A 31 11.14 -2.02 -2.41
C ARG A 31 10.54 -0.63 -2.36
N ALA A 32 11.33 0.35 -2.80
CA ALA A 32 10.89 1.71 -3.02
C ALA A 32 10.61 1.95 -4.51
N VAL A 33 9.53 2.66 -4.81
CA VAL A 33 9.15 3.11 -6.16
C VAL A 33 8.82 4.60 -6.09
N ASN A 34 9.75 5.42 -6.59
CA ASN A 34 9.60 6.87 -6.64
C ASN A 34 8.69 7.28 -7.82
N PHE A 35 7.79 8.22 -7.56
CA PHE A 35 6.95 8.83 -8.59
C PHE A 35 7.38 10.26 -8.88
N TRP A 36 8.21 10.42 -9.91
CA TRP A 36 8.71 11.71 -10.36
C TRP A 36 7.78 12.41 -11.36
N ARG A 37 7.90 13.73 -11.43
CA ARG A 37 7.28 14.52 -12.50
C ARG A 37 7.74 14.00 -13.86
N GLY A 38 6.77 13.72 -14.74
CA GLY A 38 7.03 13.19 -16.09
C GLY A 38 6.90 11.66 -16.19
N VAL A 39 6.83 10.94 -15.07
CA VAL A 39 6.46 9.51 -15.09
C VAL A 39 4.97 9.39 -15.40
N SER A 40 4.63 8.62 -16.44
CA SER A 40 3.22 8.34 -16.76
C SER A 40 2.65 7.29 -15.80
N SER A 41 1.33 7.29 -15.61
CA SER A 41 0.66 6.25 -14.82
C SER A 41 0.97 4.83 -15.32
N ASN A 42 1.14 4.65 -16.64
CA ASN A 42 1.50 3.38 -17.24
C ASN A 42 2.92 2.93 -16.86
N MET A 43 3.88 3.84 -16.85
CA MET A 43 5.25 3.55 -16.40
C MET A 43 5.28 3.21 -14.90
N LEU A 44 4.60 4.02 -14.08
CA LEU A 44 4.47 3.75 -12.64
C LEU A 44 3.85 2.38 -12.39
N SER A 45 2.83 2.01 -13.16
CA SER A 45 2.18 0.69 -13.06
C SER A 45 3.12 -0.46 -13.42
N ARG A 46 4.07 -0.28 -14.35
CA ARG A 46 5.07 -1.32 -14.63
C ARG A 46 6.07 -1.43 -13.47
N MET A 47 6.60 -0.30 -13.01
CA MET A 47 7.57 -0.27 -11.91
C MET A 47 6.99 -0.87 -10.62
N MET A 48 5.75 -0.51 -10.28
CA MET A 48 5.05 -1.07 -9.12
C MET A 48 4.73 -2.55 -9.27
N CYS A 49 4.43 -3.01 -10.49
CA CYS A 49 4.19 -4.42 -10.79
C CYS A 49 5.48 -5.22 -10.60
N ASP A 50 6.61 -4.72 -11.08
CA ASP A 50 7.92 -5.37 -10.90
C ASP A 50 8.30 -5.41 -9.41
N ALA A 51 8.09 -4.32 -8.67
CA ALA A 51 8.33 -4.26 -7.23
C ALA A 51 7.42 -5.22 -6.44
N LEU A 52 6.15 -5.31 -6.81
CA LEU A 52 5.20 -6.27 -6.24
C LEU A 52 5.72 -7.71 -6.39
N HIS A 53 6.03 -8.14 -7.61
CA HIS A 53 6.52 -9.50 -7.85
C HIS A 53 7.87 -9.78 -7.18
N ALA A 54 8.74 -8.77 -7.05
CA ALA A 54 10.03 -8.92 -6.37
C ALA A 54 9.92 -9.00 -4.83
N THR A 55 8.79 -8.60 -4.25
CA THR A 55 8.55 -8.58 -2.80
C THR A 55 7.58 -9.65 -2.34
N ASP A 56 6.77 -10.18 -3.25
CA ASP A 56 5.81 -11.23 -2.97
C ASP A 56 6.48 -12.57 -2.67
N SER A 57 6.24 -13.11 -1.48
CA SER A 57 6.62 -14.49 -1.09
C SER A 57 5.41 -15.37 -0.77
N GLY A 58 4.20 -14.95 -1.13
CA GLY A 58 2.96 -15.67 -0.87
C GLY A 58 2.24 -15.32 0.43
N GLU A 59 2.83 -14.51 1.30
CA GLU A 59 2.19 -14.05 2.57
C GLU A 59 1.37 -12.76 2.38
N GLY A 60 1.43 -12.15 1.20
CA GLY A 60 0.80 -10.88 0.87
C GLY A 60 1.78 -9.72 0.76
N VAL A 61 1.32 -8.64 0.12
CA VAL A 61 2.12 -7.43 -0.12
C VAL A 61 1.35 -6.20 0.32
N ILE A 62 2.07 -5.28 0.96
CA ILE A 62 1.53 -4.04 1.50
C ILE A 62 2.09 -2.88 0.68
N PHE A 63 1.21 -2.18 -0.02
CA PHE A 63 1.54 -0.91 -0.67
C PHE A 63 1.41 0.22 0.35
N LEU A 64 2.51 0.95 0.56
CA LEU A 64 2.62 2.06 1.48
C LEU A 64 2.75 3.35 0.66
N THR A 65 1.72 4.19 0.66
CA THR A 65 1.64 5.40 -0.17
C THR A 65 1.52 6.69 0.62
N ASP A 66 2.05 7.78 0.09
CA ASP A 66 2.04 9.07 0.79
C ASP A 66 0.67 9.77 0.80
N ILE A 67 -0.01 9.86 -0.35
CA ILE A 67 -1.18 10.72 -0.52
C ILE A 67 -2.38 9.94 -1.09
N SER A 68 -3.50 10.02 -0.38
CA SER A 68 -4.75 9.37 -0.79
C SER A 68 -5.27 9.97 -2.10
N GLY A 69 -5.65 9.11 -3.04
CA GLY A 69 -6.19 9.51 -4.34
C GLY A 69 -5.15 9.99 -5.36
N ALA A 70 -3.88 10.13 -4.97
CA ALA A 70 -2.81 10.47 -5.90
C ALA A 70 -2.43 9.30 -6.82
N ALA A 71 -1.57 9.55 -7.81
CA ALA A 71 -1.21 8.53 -8.81
C ALA A 71 -0.65 7.23 -8.19
N PRO A 72 0.29 7.25 -7.22
CA PRO A 72 0.77 6.04 -6.57
C PRO A 72 -0.34 5.25 -5.88
N TYR A 73 -1.19 5.93 -5.10
CA TYR A 73 -2.33 5.31 -4.43
C TYR A 73 -3.32 4.68 -5.43
N ARG A 74 -3.64 5.37 -6.53
CA ARG A 74 -4.56 4.85 -7.55
C ARG A 74 -4.00 3.61 -8.25
N VAL A 75 -2.71 3.62 -8.60
CA VAL A 75 -2.05 2.46 -9.21
C VAL A 75 -2.01 1.29 -8.23
N ALA A 76 -1.63 1.52 -6.97
CA ALA A 76 -1.68 0.51 -5.91
C ALA A 76 -3.08 -0.10 -5.77
N SER A 77 -4.11 0.76 -5.75
CA SER A 77 -5.51 0.33 -5.64
C SER A 77 -5.93 -0.53 -6.82
N LEU A 78 -5.54 -0.22 -8.05
CA LEU A 78 -5.86 -1.04 -9.22
C LEU A 78 -5.15 -2.40 -9.17
N MET A 79 -3.94 -2.46 -8.62
CA MET A 79 -3.17 -3.69 -8.46
C MET A 79 -3.75 -4.60 -7.39
N SER A 80 -4.20 -4.05 -6.26
CA SER A 80 -4.71 -4.86 -5.15
C SER A 80 -5.93 -5.69 -5.54
N HIS A 81 -6.72 -5.26 -6.53
CA HIS A 81 -7.86 -6.06 -7.03
C HIS A 81 -7.44 -7.33 -7.77
N LYS A 82 -6.20 -7.40 -8.27
CA LYS A 82 -5.69 -8.55 -9.04
C LYS A 82 -4.94 -9.56 -8.18
N HIS A 83 -4.57 -9.20 -6.95
CA HIS A 83 -3.74 -10.01 -6.07
C HIS A 83 -4.44 -10.21 -4.73
N SER A 84 -4.70 -11.46 -4.38
CA SER A 84 -5.17 -11.81 -3.04
C SER A 84 -4.15 -11.35 -2.00
N GLN A 85 -4.62 -10.87 -0.84
CA GLN A 85 -3.76 -10.42 0.27
C GLN A 85 -2.85 -9.21 -0.06
N CYS A 86 -3.23 -8.40 -1.06
CA CYS A 86 -2.62 -7.09 -1.28
C CYS A 86 -3.39 -5.99 -0.55
N GLU A 87 -2.74 -5.30 0.38
CA GLU A 87 -3.32 -4.18 1.11
C GLU A 87 -2.71 -2.87 0.62
N VAL A 88 -3.52 -1.82 0.59
CA VAL A 88 -3.10 -0.48 0.17
C VAL A 88 -3.35 0.50 1.30
N ILE A 89 -2.28 1.09 1.81
CA ILE A 89 -2.29 2.05 2.91
C ILE A 89 -1.76 3.38 2.40
N SER A 90 -2.42 4.45 2.81
CA SER A 90 -2.14 5.82 2.42
C SER A 90 -1.91 6.71 3.63
N GLY A 91 -1.16 7.79 3.47
CA GLY A 91 -0.80 8.73 4.54
C GLY A 91 0.43 8.33 5.32
N VAL A 92 1.23 7.39 4.82
CA VAL A 92 2.33 6.81 5.61
C VAL A 92 3.46 7.82 5.83
N SER A 93 4.05 7.77 7.03
CA SER A 93 5.23 8.55 7.41
C SER A 93 6.37 7.63 7.81
N TYR A 94 7.61 8.14 7.81
CA TYR A 94 8.78 7.35 8.21
C TYR A 94 8.62 6.75 9.61
N SER A 95 8.23 7.56 10.59
CA SER A 95 8.11 7.13 11.99
C SER A 95 7.11 5.99 12.14
N LEU A 96 6.00 6.07 11.40
CA LEU A 96 4.98 5.02 11.41
C LEU A 96 5.48 3.72 10.79
N ILE A 97 6.14 3.80 9.62
CA ILE A 97 6.69 2.61 8.95
C ILE A 97 7.77 1.96 9.84
N GLU A 98 8.59 2.78 10.50
CA GLU A 98 9.61 2.30 11.44
C GLU A 98 9.01 1.54 12.61
N GLU A 99 7.93 2.04 13.21
CA GLU A 99 7.22 1.36 14.30
C GLU A 99 6.53 0.06 13.84
N MET A 100 6.06 0.01 12.60
CA MET A 100 5.42 -1.17 12.03
C MET A 100 6.40 -2.25 11.55
N LEU A 101 7.69 -1.94 11.43
CA LEU A 101 8.70 -2.85 10.88
C LEU A 101 8.78 -4.21 11.61
N PRO A 102 8.78 -4.28 12.97
CA PRO A 102 8.85 -5.57 13.68
C PRO A 102 7.60 -6.44 13.50
N LEU A 103 6.46 -5.83 13.14
CA LEU A 103 5.17 -6.53 13.00
C LEU A 103 5.02 -7.26 11.67
N ARG A 104 5.97 -7.03 10.76
CA ARG A 104 5.96 -7.53 9.38
C ARG A 104 6.05 -9.05 9.26
N GLU A 105 6.63 -9.72 10.27
CA GLU A 105 6.79 -11.17 10.31
C GLU A 105 5.71 -11.87 11.15
N SER A 106 5.05 -11.15 12.06
CA SER A 106 4.18 -11.74 13.08
C SER A 106 2.68 -11.63 12.79
N MET A 107 2.29 -10.85 11.77
CA MET A 107 0.88 -10.53 11.50
C MET A 107 0.47 -10.87 10.06
N SER A 108 -0.83 -11.16 9.88
CA SER A 108 -1.44 -11.26 8.55
C SER A 108 -1.57 -9.87 7.90
N SER A 109 -1.78 -9.84 6.58
CA SER A 109 -1.96 -8.58 5.83
C SER A 109 -3.11 -7.73 6.39
N SER A 110 -4.24 -8.36 6.73
CA SER A 110 -5.42 -7.68 7.30
C SER A 110 -5.14 -7.12 8.69
N ALA A 111 -4.49 -7.89 9.55
CA ALA A 111 -4.16 -7.45 10.90
C ALA A 111 -3.11 -6.32 10.87
N PHE A 112 -2.15 -6.39 9.94
CA PHE A 112 -1.18 -5.33 9.70
C PHE A 112 -1.87 -4.02 9.27
N ARG A 113 -2.82 -4.11 8.33
CA ARG A 113 -3.64 -2.97 7.87
C ARG A 113 -4.40 -2.32 9.03
N ASP A 114 -5.06 -3.11 9.87
CA ASP A 114 -5.87 -2.55 10.95
C ASP A 114 -4.98 -1.86 12.00
N GLN A 115 -3.81 -2.45 12.31
CA GLN A 115 -2.85 -1.91 13.26
C GLN A 115 -2.23 -0.58 12.78
N ILE A 116 -1.75 -0.52 11.55
CA ILE A 116 -1.10 0.71 11.02
C ILE A 116 -2.09 1.86 10.86
N VAL A 117 -3.36 1.57 10.51
CA VAL A 117 -4.41 2.58 10.46
C VAL A 117 -4.75 3.09 11.86
N ALA A 118 -4.83 2.21 12.87
CA ALA A 118 -5.08 2.61 14.25
C ALA A 118 -3.96 3.49 14.81
N LEU A 119 -2.70 3.15 14.53
CA LEU A 119 -1.52 3.88 14.99
C LEU A 119 -1.34 5.22 14.26
N GLY A 120 -1.66 5.27 12.97
CA GLY A 120 -1.48 6.44 12.12
C GLY A 120 -2.69 7.38 12.02
N ALA A 121 -3.77 7.11 12.75
CA ALA A 121 -4.96 7.95 12.73
C ALA A 121 -4.66 9.36 13.25
N PRO A 122 -5.28 10.43 12.68
CA PRO A 122 -6.31 10.40 11.64
C PRO A 122 -5.77 10.45 10.20
N ASP A 123 -4.47 10.64 10.01
CA ASP A 123 -3.87 10.94 8.70
C ASP A 123 -3.72 9.70 7.81
N VAL A 124 -3.67 8.52 8.42
CA VAL A 124 -3.50 7.25 7.73
C VAL A 124 -4.82 6.56 7.47
N THR A 125 -4.95 6.02 6.28
CA THR A 125 -6.13 5.24 5.89
C THR A 125 -5.74 4.09 4.97
N SER A 126 -6.63 3.12 4.79
CA SER A 126 -6.42 2.02 3.85
C SER A 126 -7.55 1.96 2.84
N LEU A 127 -7.28 1.42 1.65
CA LEU A 127 -8.29 1.19 0.63
C LEU A 127 -9.49 0.38 1.17
N TRP A 128 -9.24 -0.68 1.94
CA TRP A 128 -10.31 -1.50 2.52
C TRP A 128 -11.25 -0.67 3.42
N HIS A 129 -10.71 0.08 4.38
CA HIS A 129 -11.51 0.97 5.24
C HIS A 129 -12.29 2.03 4.45
N GLN A 130 -11.76 2.52 3.33
CA GLN A 130 -12.45 3.48 2.47
C GLN A 130 -13.59 2.83 1.67
N GLN A 131 -13.41 1.59 1.20
CA GLN A 131 -14.45 0.81 0.51
C GLN A 131 -15.60 0.45 1.45
N GLN A 132 -15.33 0.17 2.73
CA GLN A 132 -16.38 -0.14 3.71
C GLN A 132 -17.29 1.06 4.02
N LYS A 133 -16.79 2.29 3.91
CA LYS A 133 -17.60 3.50 4.08
C LYS A 133 -18.53 3.76 2.89
N ASN A 134 -18.16 3.27 1.71
CA ASN A 134 -18.89 3.47 0.46
C ASN A 134 -19.14 2.11 -0.19
N PRO A 135 -20.05 1.28 0.36
CA PRO A 135 -20.34 -0.02 -0.21
C PRO A 135 -20.77 0.15 -1.68
N PRO A 136 -20.43 -0.81 -2.56
CA PRO A 136 -20.85 -0.76 -3.96
C PRO A 136 -22.36 -0.60 -4.03
N PHE A 137 -22.81 0.29 -4.91
CA PHE A 137 -24.24 0.45 -5.14
C PHE A 137 -24.82 -0.91 -5.55
N VAL A 138 -25.84 -1.36 -4.83
CA VAL A 138 -26.59 -2.55 -5.22
C VAL A 138 -27.79 -2.05 -6.01
N LEU A 139 -27.77 -2.29 -7.32
CA LEU A 139 -28.92 -1.98 -8.17
C LEU A 139 -29.98 -3.04 -7.86
N LEU A 140 -30.99 -2.65 -7.08
CA LEU A 140 -32.18 -3.48 -6.83
C LEU A 140 -32.98 -3.55 -8.13
N HIS A 141 -32.67 -4.52 -8.98
CA HIS A 141 -33.64 -4.98 -9.97
C HIS A 141 -34.77 -5.69 -9.20
N ASP A 142 -36.01 -5.53 -9.66
CA ASP A 142 -37.26 -6.15 -9.14
C ASP A 142 -38.17 -5.27 -8.27
N LEU A 143 -38.25 -3.96 -8.54
CA LEU A 143 -39.38 -3.14 -8.07
C LEU A 143 -40.56 -3.05 -9.05
N TYR A 144 -40.47 -3.73 -10.20
CA TYR A 144 -41.51 -3.76 -11.23
C TYR A 144 -41.67 -5.17 -11.81
N GLU A 145 -41.99 -6.14 -10.97
CA GLU A 145 -42.74 -7.32 -11.45
C GLU A 145 -44.20 -6.88 -11.61
N PHE A 146 -44.67 -6.80 -12.86
CA PHE A 146 -46.06 -6.53 -13.23
C PHE A 146 -46.87 -7.82 -13.30
#